data_AF-A0A932VTB9-F1
#
_entry.id   AF-A0A932VTB9-F1
#
_cell.length_a   1.000
_cell.length_b   1.000
_cell.length_c   1.000
_cell.angle_alpha   90.00
_cell.angle_beta   90.00
_cell.angle_gamma   90.00
#
_symmetry.space_group_name_H-M   'P 1'
#
loop_
_entity.id
_entity.type
_entity.pdbx_description
1 polymer ?
#
loop_
_entity_poly.entity_id
_entity_poly.type
_entity_poly.pdbx_seq_one_letter_code
_entity_poly.pdbx_strand_id
1 'polypeptide(L)'
;MIKSDSFFSKTVKVGKRFIGEGQPAYIIADIGANFDGDLNKAKRLALAVKESGGDVVKIQSFKAKKIGIAASSSPYDFEAVDLMDELGVEFYKIGSGDITWHEMIEYISNKKKPVILATGASHTPGDVVVLGAIALGAKVIEKHFTLSKKDIGPDHPHSMEPEEFGLMVKRIRDMEAALGSTRKFVVPEESETVIVQRRGLCASKKLVSGAVLKMNDITELRPALGIVPKMKSNIIGKKIKKNLEVGEPIKWEDIM
;
A
#
# COMPACT_ATOMS: atom_id res chain seq x y z
N MET A 1 17.51 -26.88 9.53
CA MET A 1 16.24 -26.15 9.72
C MET A 1 16.57 -24.70 10.03
N ILE A 2 16.37 -23.80 9.06
CA ILE A 2 16.48 -22.36 9.30
C ILE A 2 15.24 -21.97 10.12
N LYS A 3 15.45 -21.53 11.36
CA LYS A 3 14.37 -21.08 12.24
C LYS A 3 13.73 -19.82 11.65
N SER A 4 12.41 -19.75 11.73
CA SER A 4 11.58 -18.68 11.20
C SER A 4 11.88 -17.35 11.89
N ASP A 5 12.45 -16.42 11.13
CA ASP A 5 12.16 -14.98 11.09
C ASP A 5 12.59 -14.57 9.67
N SER A 6 11.83 -13.70 8.98
CA SER A 6 12.05 -13.47 7.55
C SER A 6 13.50 -13.05 7.26
N PHE A 7 14.16 -13.75 6.31
CA PHE A 7 15.54 -13.47 5.89
C PHE A 7 15.74 -12.00 5.48
N PHE A 8 14.68 -11.34 5.01
CA PHE A 8 14.65 -9.92 4.70
C PHE A 8 13.88 -9.13 5.75
N SER A 9 14.37 -7.93 6.05
CA SER A 9 13.65 -6.99 6.91
C SER A 9 12.35 -6.54 6.27
N LYS A 10 11.27 -6.51 7.06
CA LYS A 10 9.96 -5.96 6.64
C LYS A 10 10.00 -4.46 6.39
N THR A 11 10.93 -3.75 7.02
CA THR A 11 11.17 -2.33 6.82
C THR A 11 12.67 -2.01 6.76
N VAL A 12 13.04 -1.00 6.01
CA VAL A 12 14.43 -0.51 5.94
C VAL A 12 14.46 1.01 5.92
N LYS A 13 15.49 1.60 6.53
CA LYS A 13 15.67 3.05 6.57
C LYS A 13 16.47 3.50 5.35
N VAL A 14 15.87 4.35 4.51
CA VAL A 14 16.53 5.02 3.40
C VAL A 14 16.53 6.52 3.70
N GLY A 15 17.72 7.07 3.93
CA GLY A 15 17.87 8.46 4.35
C GLY A 15 17.17 8.75 5.67
N LYS A 16 16.19 9.65 5.62
CA LYS A 16 15.36 10.04 6.78
C LYS A 16 14.06 9.24 6.90
N ARG A 17 13.74 8.36 5.94
CA ARG A 17 12.45 7.67 5.84
C ARG A 17 12.59 6.16 6.03
N PHE A 18 11.59 5.53 6.64
CA PHE A 18 11.42 4.09 6.58
C PHE A 18 10.59 3.71 5.36
N ILE A 19 10.99 2.66 4.66
CA ILE A 19 10.24 2.05 3.56
C ILE A 19 9.90 0.60 3.93
N GLY A 20 8.77 0.08 3.45
CA GLY A 20 8.33 -1.29 3.74
C GLY A 20 6.95 -1.38 4.38
N GLU A 21 6.72 -2.45 5.14
CA GLU A 21 5.42 -2.76 5.76
C GLU A 21 4.93 -1.59 6.63
N GLY A 22 3.64 -1.26 6.51
CA GLY A 22 3.02 -0.14 7.23
C GLY A 22 3.40 1.27 6.74
N GLN A 23 4.34 1.40 5.79
CA GLN A 23 4.71 2.68 5.18
C GLN A 23 4.00 2.87 3.83
N PRO A 24 3.78 4.13 3.40
CA PRO A 24 3.38 4.41 2.03
C PRO A 24 4.46 3.94 1.06
N ALA A 25 4.05 3.46 -0.11
CA ALA A 25 4.95 2.97 -1.15
C ALA A 25 5.99 4.03 -1.51
N TYR A 26 7.23 3.57 -1.67
CA TYR A 26 8.38 4.37 -2.05
C TYR A 26 8.55 4.32 -3.57
N ILE A 27 8.48 5.47 -4.22
CA ILE A 27 8.36 5.60 -5.67
C ILE A 27 9.68 6.13 -6.25
N ILE A 28 10.36 5.26 -6.99
CA ILE A 28 11.64 5.51 -7.65
C ILE A 28 11.36 5.87 -9.11
N ALA A 29 11.77 7.07 -9.52
CA ALA A 29 11.82 7.46 -10.91
C ALA A 29 13.19 7.12 -11.49
N ASP A 30 13.25 6.11 -12.36
CA ASP A 30 14.48 5.75 -13.05
C ASP A 30 14.70 6.64 -14.27
N ILE A 31 15.59 7.63 -14.14
CA ILE A 31 15.98 8.46 -15.27
C ILE A 31 17.14 7.84 -16.05
N GLY A 32 17.68 6.70 -15.60
CA GLY A 32 18.66 5.92 -16.35
C GLY A 32 19.81 6.78 -16.88
N ALA A 33 19.97 6.76 -18.21
CA ALA A 33 20.85 7.64 -18.97
C ALA A 33 20.11 8.78 -19.69
N ASN A 34 18.81 8.98 -19.48
CA ASN A 34 17.94 9.94 -20.19
C ASN A 34 18.35 11.42 -20.01
N PHE A 35 19.36 11.69 -19.19
CA PHE A 35 19.96 13.01 -19.01
C PHE A 35 21.11 13.28 -20.00
N ASP A 36 21.51 12.31 -20.84
CA ASP A 36 22.49 12.45 -21.92
C ASP A 36 23.86 13.01 -21.49
N GLY A 37 24.26 12.79 -20.24
CA GLY A 37 25.47 13.40 -19.68
C GLY A 37 25.34 14.89 -19.35
N ASP A 38 24.18 15.52 -19.55
CA ASP A 38 23.89 16.91 -19.24
C ASP A 38 23.36 17.06 -17.80
N LEU A 39 24.17 17.70 -16.94
CA LEU A 39 23.83 18.02 -15.56
C LEU A 39 22.58 18.92 -15.45
N ASN A 40 22.36 19.84 -16.38
CA ASN A 40 21.18 20.70 -16.37
C ASN A 40 19.93 19.89 -16.74
N LYS A 41 20.02 18.98 -17.72
CA LYS A 41 18.94 18.03 -18.03
C LYS A 41 18.63 17.14 -16.83
N ALA A 42 19.65 16.60 -16.15
CA ALA A 42 19.49 15.81 -14.93
C ALA A 42 18.77 16.58 -13.81
N LYS A 43 19.13 17.86 -13.58
CA LYS A 43 18.43 18.71 -12.61
C LYS A 43 16.97 18.96 -12.98
N ARG A 44 16.68 19.18 -14.27
CA ARG A 44 15.30 19.35 -14.77
C ARG A 44 14.48 18.08 -14.59
N LEU A 45 15.06 16.92 -14.90
CA LEU A 45 14.44 15.62 -14.64
C LEU A 45 14.14 15.44 -13.16
N ALA A 46 15.10 15.74 -12.28
CA ALA A 46 14.90 15.63 -10.83
C ALA A 46 13.80 16.57 -10.30
N LEU A 47 13.73 17.79 -10.82
CA LEU A 47 12.67 18.72 -10.49
C LEU A 47 11.30 18.20 -10.96
N ALA A 48 11.20 17.72 -12.19
CA ALA A 48 9.97 17.15 -12.74
C ALA A 48 9.50 15.93 -11.95
N VAL A 49 10.41 15.03 -11.54
CA VAL A 49 10.09 13.89 -10.68
C VAL A 49 9.50 14.36 -9.34
N LYS A 50 10.11 15.37 -8.72
CA LYS A 50 9.62 15.95 -7.46
C LYS A 50 8.23 16.56 -7.63
N GLU A 51 8.00 17.30 -8.70
CA GLU A 51 6.70 17.92 -9.03
C GLU A 51 5.62 16.86 -9.32
N SER A 52 5.98 15.75 -9.95
CA SER A 52 5.11 14.59 -10.15
C SER A 52 4.91 13.73 -8.89
N GLY A 53 5.53 14.07 -7.77
CA GLY A 53 5.36 13.36 -6.50
C GLY A 53 6.18 12.07 -6.33
N GLY A 54 7.24 11.88 -7.13
CA GLY A 54 8.22 10.82 -6.92
C GLY A 54 9.05 11.04 -5.65
N ASP A 55 9.47 9.94 -5.01
CA ASP A 55 10.23 10.01 -3.75
C ASP A 55 11.74 10.15 -4.00
N VAL A 56 12.25 9.54 -5.07
CA VAL A 56 13.68 9.58 -5.40
C VAL A 56 13.91 9.44 -6.90
N VAL A 57 15.00 10.02 -7.36
CA VAL A 57 15.54 9.85 -8.71
C VAL A 57 16.62 8.78 -8.67
N LYS A 58 16.55 7.82 -9.60
CA LYS A 58 17.62 6.87 -9.85
C LYS A 58 18.35 7.22 -11.14
N ILE A 59 19.67 7.25 -11.09
CA ILE A 59 20.54 7.43 -12.26
C ILE A 59 21.33 6.15 -12.52
N GLN A 60 21.72 5.90 -13.76
CA GLN A 60 22.66 4.82 -14.07
C GLN A 60 24.05 5.42 -14.32
N SER A 61 25.06 4.91 -13.59
CA SER A 61 26.46 5.33 -13.77
C SER A 61 27.19 4.26 -14.57
N PHE A 62 27.64 4.60 -15.78
CA PHE A 62 28.28 3.63 -16.67
C PHE A 62 29.81 3.63 -16.61
N LYS A 63 30.47 4.66 -16.03
CA LYS A 63 31.92 4.70 -15.67
C LYS A 63 32.19 5.83 -14.65
N ALA A 64 33.05 5.58 -13.66
CA ALA A 64 33.38 6.49 -12.55
C ALA A 64 34.01 7.85 -12.92
N LYS A 65 34.37 8.12 -14.19
CA LYS A 65 35.16 9.32 -14.54
C LYS A 65 34.38 10.62 -14.74
N LYS A 66 33.05 10.60 -14.90
CA LYS A 66 32.24 11.82 -15.02
C LYS A 66 30.82 11.53 -14.57
N ILE A 67 30.40 12.09 -13.44
CA ILE A 67 29.08 12.74 -13.17
C ILE A 67 28.88 12.77 -11.64
N GLY A 68 28.89 13.98 -11.07
CA GLY A 68 28.64 14.25 -9.65
C GLY A 68 27.20 14.70 -9.43
N ILE A 69 26.28 13.75 -9.25
CA ILE A 69 24.94 14.00 -8.71
C ILE A 69 24.59 12.84 -7.79
N ALA A 70 24.30 13.11 -6.52
CA ALA A 70 23.79 12.12 -5.59
C ALA A 70 22.35 11.76 -5.97
N ALA A 71 22.20 10.64 -6.66
CA ALA A 71 20.97 9.91 -6.93
C ALA A 71 21.29 8.42 -6.70
N SER A 72 20.31 7.65 -6.23
CA SER A 72 20.48 6.20 -6.10
C SER A 72 20.91 5.62 -7.45
N SER A 73 21.81 4.65 -7.48
CA SER A 73 22.36 4.17 -8.75
C SER A 73 22.60 2.66 -8.74
N SER A 74 22.58 2.08 -9.95
CA SER A 74 22.99 0.70 -10.21
C SER A 74 24.47 0.69 -10.58
N PRO A 75 25.37 0.23 -9.69
CA PRO A 75 26.80 0.17 -10.00
C PRO A 75 27.08 -1.02 -10.94
N TYR A 76 27.82 -0.77 -12.03
CA TYR A 76 28.24 -1.80 -12.99
C TYR A 76 29.72 -2.21 -12.84
N ASP A 77 30.44 -1.58 -11.91
CA ASP A 77 31.81 -1.92 -11.53
C ASP A 77 32.07 -1.55 -10.05
N PHE A 78 33.18 -2.06 -9.47
CA PHE A 78 33.51 -1.83 -8.06
C PHE A 78 33.87 -0.37 -7.78
N GLU A 79 34.53 0.32 -8.72
CA GLU A 79 34.90 1.73 -8.60
C GLU A 79 33.66 2.63 -8.48
N ALA A 80 32.59 2.32 -9.20
CA ALA A 80 31.32 3.02 -9.12
C ALA A 80 30.65 2.85 -7.75
N VAL A 81 30.76 1.68 -7.12
CA VAL A 81 30.26 1.45 -5.75
C VAL A 81 30.99 2.37 -4.76
N ASP A 82 32.31 2.50 -4.89
CA ASP A 82 33.13 3.34 -4.02
C ASP A 82 32.83 4.82 -4.23
N LEU A 83 32.71 5.26 -5.48
CA LEU A 83 32.29 6.63 -5.80
C LEU A 83 30.91 6.95 -5.22
N MET A 84 29.96 6.00 -5.28
CA MET A 84 28.63 6.19 -4.68
C MET A 84 28.70 6.36 -3.16
N ASP A 85 29.62 5.67 -2.49
CA ASP A 85 29.87 5.87 -1.05
C ASP A 85 30.40 7.27 -0.76
N GLU A 86 31.38 7.74 -1.54
CA GLU A 86 31.93 9.10 -1.44
C GLU A 86 30.85 10.18 -1.68
N LEU A 87 29.94 9.94 -2.63
CA LEU A 87 28.81 10.81 -2.93
C LEU A 87 27.68 10.71 -1.89
N GLY A 88 27.77 9.78 -0.94
CA GLY A 88 26.81 9.65 0.15
C GLY A 88 25.44 9.12 -0.27
N VAL A 89 25.37 8.19 -1.23
CA VAL A 89 24.07 7.58 -1.60
C VAL A 89 23.43 6.87 -0.41
N GLU A 90 22.10 6.96 -0.32
CA GLU A 90 21.33 6.43 0.81
C GLU A 90 21.05 4.93 0.71
N PHE A 91 21.13 4.36 -0.49
CA PHE A 91 20.95 2.94 -0.77
C PHE A 91 21.58 2.55 -2.12
N TYR A 92 21.81 1.25 -2.31
CA TYR A 92 22.23 0.67 -3.58
C TYR A 92 21.06 0.02 -4.31
N LYS A 93 20.99 0.18 -5.63
CA LYS A 93 20.10 -0.61 -6.49
C LYS A 93 20.95 -1.64 -7.22
N ILE A 94 20.53 -2.90 -7.26
CA ILE A 94 21.16 -3.92 -8.09
C ILE A 94 20.17 -4.32 -9.18
N GLY A 95 20.58 -4.20 -10.44
CA GLY A 95 19.78 -4.58 -11.60
C GLY A 95 19.56 -6.09 -11.66
N SER A 96 18.49 -6.54 -12.32
CA SER A 96 18.22 -7.97 -12.47
C SER A 96 19.25 -8.68 -13.35
N GLY A 97 19.91 -7.97 -14.25
CA GLY A 97 21.06 -8.49 -15.01
C GLY A 97 22.26 -8.88 -14.14
N ASP A 98 22.41 -8.25 -12.97
CA ASP A 98 23.56 -8.44 -12.07
C ASP A 98 23.23 -9.37 -10.88
N ILE A 99 22.04 -9.99 -10.86
CA ILE A 99 21.60 -10.85 -9.74
C ILE A 99 22.50 -12.08 -9.52
N THR A 100 23.21 -12.51 -10.56
CA THR A 100 24.16 -13.64 -10.51
C THR A 100 25.60 -13.19 -10.25
N TRP A 101 25.87 -11.88 -10.16
CA TRP A 101 27.21 -11.38 -9.85
C TRP A 101 27.45 -11.37 -8.34
N HIS A 102 27.64 -12.56 -7.78
CA HIS A 102 27.74 -12.77 -6.33
C HIS A 102 28.87 -11.95 -5.68
N GLU A 103 30.02 -11.81 -6.34
CA GLU A 103 31.13 -11.00 -5.85
C GLU A 103 30.74 -9.52 -5.66
N MET A 104 30.00 -8.95 -6.62
CA MET A 104 29.50 -7.58 -6.53
C MET A 104 28.44 -7.43 -5.43
N ILE A 105 27.53 -8.39 -5.33
CA ILE A 105 26.51 -8.41 -4.28
C ILE A 105 27.17 -8.48 -2.90
N GLU A 106 28.20 -9.31 -2.72
CA GLU A 106 28.97 -9.39 -1.48
C GLU A 106 29.69 -8.08 -1.19
N TYR A 107 30.33 -7.48 -2.20
CA TYR A 107 31.00 -6.19 -2.08
C TYR A 107 30.06 -5.08 -1.61
N ILE A 108 28.90 -4.93 -2.25
CA ILE A 108 27.86 -3.95 -1.88
C ILE A 108 27.31 -4.25 -0.48
N SER A 109 27.09 -5.53 -0.15
CA SER A 109 26.58 -5.93 1.16
C SER A 109 27.54 -5.57 2.31
N ASN A 110 28.85 -5.54 2.04
CA ASN A 110 29.86 -5.12 3.01
C ASN A 110 29.86 -3.61 3.29
N LYS A 111 29.22 -2.80 2.44
CA LYS A 111 29.02 -1.35 2.68
C LYS A 111 27.98 -1.04 3.77
N LYS A 112 27.21 -2.05 4.23
CA LYS A 112 26.19 -1.93 5.29
C LYS A 112 25.13 -0.85 5.05
N LYS A 113 24.87 -0.53 3.78
CA LYS A 113 23.77 0.33 3.35
C LYS A 113 22.59 -0.52 2.85
N PRO A 114 21.36 0.04 2.85
CA PRO A 114 20.21 -0.63 2.26
C PRO A 114 20.46 -1.02 0.80
N VAL A 115 19.93 -2.17 0.39
CA VAL A 115 20.02 -2.66 -0.99
C VAL A 115 18.62 -2.98 -1.50
N ILE A 116 18.31 -2.48 -2.70
CA ILE A 116 17.13 -2.86 -3.47
C ILE A 116 17.61 -3.75 -4.62
N LEU A 117 17.21 -5.01 -4.62
CA LEU A 117 17.60 -6.00 -5.64
C LEU A 117 16.43 -6.28 -6.58
N ALA A 118 16.62 -6.05 -7.88
CA ALA A 118 15.62 -6.47 -8.87
C ALA A 118 15.84 -7.94 -9.27
N THR A 119 14.73 -8.66 -9.48
CA THR A 119 14.73 -10.09 -9.82
C THR A 119 14.08 -10.39 -11.18
N GLY A 120 13.80 -9.35 -11.96
CA GLY A 120 13.23 -9.42 -13.30
C GLY A 120 13.21 -8.03 -13.94
N ALA A 121 12.66 -7.93 -15.15
CA ALA A 121 12.48 -6.65 -15.87
C ALA A 121 11.02 -6.50 -16.31
N SER A 122 10.53 -5.26 -16.37
CA SER A 122 9.20 -4.94 -16.90
C SER A 122 9.21 -3.57 -17.56
N HIS A 123 8.73 -3.50 -18.80
CA HIS A 123 8.46 -2.27 -19.53
C HIS A 123 6.97 -2.06 -19.79
N THR A 124 6.10 -2.67 -18.96
CA THR A 124 4.66 -2.58 -19.17
C THR A 124 4.22 -1.11 -19.13
N PRO A 125 3.50 -0.62 -20.16
CA PRO A 125 3.05 0.76 -20.21
C PRO A 125 1.94 1.02 -19.18
N GLY A 126 1.78 2.29 -18.81
CA GLY A 126 0.77 2.73 -17.85
C GLY A 126 1.01 2.21 -16.43
N ASP A 127 -0.03 2.32 -15.63
CA ASP A 127 0.00 2.16 -14.17
C ASP A 127 -0.79 0.95 -13.66
N VAL A 128 -1.53 0.24 -14.52
CA VAL A 128 -2.38 -0.89 -14.11
C VAL A 128 -1.59 -1.97 -13.36
N VAL A 129 -0.43 -2.37 -13.87
CA VAL A 129 0.44 -3.36 -13.20
C VAL A 129 0.98 -2.83 -11.88
N VAL A 130 1.25 -1.52 -11.79
CA VAL A 130 1.71 -0.87 -10.56
C VAL A 130 0.61 -0.91 -9.51
N LEU A 131 -0.64 -0.58 -9.87
CA LEU A 131 -1.78 -0.65 -8.96
C LEU A 131 -2.05 -2.09 -8.49
N GLY A 132 -1.93 -3.06 -9.40
CA GLY A 132 -1.99 -4.49 -9.05
C GLY A 132 -0.89 -4.88 -8.05
N ALA A 133 0.35 -4.42 -8.25
CA ALA A 133 1.44 -4.69 -7.32
C ALA A 133 1.19 -4.05 -5.94
N ILE A 134 0.70 -2.81 -5.88
CA ILE A 134 0.32 -2.15 -4.62
C ILE A 134 -0.78 -2.94 -3.91
N ALA A 135 -1.82 -3.38 -4.63
CA ALA A 135 -2.91 -4.18 -4.06
C ALA A 135 -2.41 -5.53 -3.49
N LEU A 136 -1.35 -6.10 -4.08
CA LEU A 136 -0.68 -7.31 -3.59
C LEU A 136 0.33 -7.03 -2.46
N GLY A 137 0.51 -5.77 -2.05
CA GLY A 137 1.35 -5.38 -0.92
C GLY A 137 2.74 -4.87 -1.27
N ALA A 138 3.03 -4.56 -2.54
CA ALA A 138 4.30 -3.94 -2.92
C ALA A 138 4.52 -2.60 -2.21
N LYS A 139 5.77 -2.36 -1.77
CA LYS A 139 6.16 -1.16 -1.01
C LYS A 139 7.26 -0.32 -1.65
N VAL A 140 7.81 -0.80 -2.77
CA VAL A 140 8.74 -0.07 -3.61
C VAL A 140 8.28 -0.22 -5.04
N ILE A 141 8.11 0.89 -5.74
CA ILE A 141 7.73 0.94 -7.16
C ILE A 141 8.83 1.68 -7.90
N GLU A 142 9.31 1.09 -9.00
CA GLU A 142 10.27 1.72 -9.90
C GLU A 142 9.67 1.81 -11.30
N LYS A 143 9.75 3.00 -11.90
CA LYS A 143 9.36 3.23 -13.30
C LYS A 143 10.35 4.16 -13.99
N HIS A 144 10.64 3.87 -15.26
CA HIS A 144 11.43 4.76 -16.10
C HIS A 144 10.74 6.11 -16.29
N PHE A 145 11.52 7.17 -16.29
CA PHE A 145 11.03 8.55 -16.36
C PHE A 145 11.80 9.37 -17.40
N THR A 146 11.08 10.18 -18.15
CA THR A 146 11.63 11.10 -19.16
C THR A 146 10.87 12.43 -19.16
N LEU A 147 11.48 13.50 -19.68
CA LEU A 147 10.75 14.73 -20.01
C LEU A 147 9.95 14.59 -21.31
N SER A 148 10.39 13.72 -22.22
CA SER A 148 9.78 13.48 -23.53
C SER A 148 10.11 12.06 -24.00
N LYS A 149 9.11 11.31 -24.47
CA LYS A 149 9.32 9.98 -25.08
C LYS A 149 9.87 10.05 -26.50
N LYS A 150 9.88 11.25 -27.09
CA LYS A 150 10.38 11.51 -28.45
C LYS A 150 11.89 11.79 -28.48
N ASP A 151 12.52 11.92 -27.32
CA ASP A 151 13.96 12.13 -27.21
C ASP A 151 14.72 10.89 -27.71
N ILE A 152 15.97 11.10 -28.13
CA ILE A 152 16.82 10.04 -28.67
C ILE A 152 17.40 9.21 -27.53
N GLY A 153 17.13 7.92 -27.53
CA GLY A 153 17.73 6.98 -26.59
C GLY A 153 16.85 5.74 -26.42
N PRO A 154 17.43 4.61 -25.96
CA PRO A 154 16.73 3.33 -25.91
C PRO A 154 15.58 3.31 -24.89
N ASP A 155 15.70 4.08 -23.79
CA ASP A 155 14.75 4.04 -22.68
C ASP A 155 13.62 5.08 -22.82
N HIS A 156 13.80 6.13 -23.62
CA HIS A 156 12.82 7.21 -23.78
C HIS A 156 11.42 6.71 -24.21
N PRO A 157 11.27 5.85 -25.24
CA PRO A 157 9.96 5.39 -25.70
C PRO A 157 9.18 4.57 -24.66
N HIS A 158 9.88 3.97 -23.70
CA HIS A 158 9.32 3.08 -22.67
C HIS A 158 9.18 3.76 -21.31
N SER A 159 9.62 5.02 -21.19
CA SER A 159 9.54 5.84 -19.98
C SER A 159 8.17 6.49 -19.83
N MET A 160 7.85 6.94 -18.62
CA MET A 160 6.71 7.82 -18.35
C MET A 160 7.13 9.29 -18.46
N GLU A 161 6.25 10.12 -19.02
CA GLU A 161 6.35 11.57 -18.96
C GLU A 161 5.80 12.11 -17.63
N PRO A 162 6.07 13.39 -17.26
CA PRO A 162 5.72 13.92 -15.94
C PRO A 162 4.23 13.81 -15.58
N GLU A 163 3.34 14.02 -16.54
CA GLU A 163 1.89 13.93 -16.34
C GLU A 163 1.44 12.48 -16.07
N GLU A 164 1.94 11.52 -16.85
CA GLU A 164 1.63 10.10 -16.69
C GLU A 164 2.17 9.57 -15.36
N PHE A 165 3.40 9.94 -15.02
CA PHE A 165 4.02 9.56 -13.76
C PHE A 165 3.26 10.17 -12.57
N GLY A 166 2.91 11.45 -12.64
CA GLY A 166 2.12 12.12 -11.59
C GLY A 166 0.74 11.49 -11.40
N LEU A 167 0.08 11.12 -12.49
CA LEU A 167 -1.18 10.38 -12.45
C LEU A 167 -1.00 9.00 -11.79
N MET A 168 0.08 8.28 -12.11
CA MET A 168 0.43 7.02 -11.46
C MET A 168 0.65 7.21 -9.95
N VAL A 169 1.44 8.22 -9.53
CA VAL A 169 1.67 8.52 -8.10
C VAL A 169 0.35 8.78 -7.39
N LYS A 170 -0.50 9.63 -7.96
CA LYS A 170 -1.83 9.92 -7.40
C LYS A 170 -2.65 8.64 -7.23
N ARG A 171 -2.71 7.79 -8.26
CA ARG A 171 -3.49 6.54 -8.21
C ARG A 171 -2.91 5.51 -7.26
N ILE A 172 -1.59 5.48 -7.05
CA ILE A 172 -0.96 4.69 -5.98
C ILE A 172 -1.51 5.14 -4.62
N ARG A 173 -1.53 6.45 -4.35
CA ARG A 173 -2.05 6.99 -3.08
C ARG A 173 -3.55 6.75 -2.92
N ASP A 174 -4.33 6.90 -3.99
CA ASP A 174 -5.77 6.59 -4.00
C ASP A 174 -5.99 5.09 -3.69
N MET A 175 -5.19 4.19 -4.27
CA MET A 175 -5.24 2.74 -4.00
C MET A 175 -4.85 2.41 -2.56
N GLU A 176 -3.77 3.00 -2.03
CA GLU A 176 -3.36 2.81 -0.63
C GLU A 176 -4.45 3.25 0.34
N ALA A 177 -5.14 4.36 0.06
CA ALA A 177 -6.28 4.80 0.85
C ALA A 177 -7.48 3.85 0.70
N ALA A 178 -7.76 3.37 -0.51
CA ALA A 178 -8.88 2.48 -0.81
C ALA A 178 -8.74 1.07 -0.19
N LEU A 179 -7.51 0.55 -0.07
CA LEU A 179 -7.23 -0.70 0.64
C LEU A 179 -7.66 -0.63 2.11
N GLY A 180 -7.71 0.57 2.69
CA GLY A 180 -8.32 0.83 3.99
C GLY A 180 -7.71 0.02 5.13
N SER A 181 -8.57 -0.50 5.99
CA SER A 181 -8.17 -1.30 7.16
C SER A 181 -8.77 -2.71 7.10
N THR A 182 -8.02 -3.68 7.63
CA THR A 182 -8.54 -5.03 7.88
C THR A 182 -9.58 -5.07 9.00
N ARG A 183 -9.69 -3.99 9.79
CA ARG A 183 -10.67 -3.87 10.87
C ARG A 183 -11.93 -3.18 10.35
N LYS A 184 -13.05 -3.90 10.39
CA LYS A 184 -14.36 -3.35 10.08
C LYS A 184 -14.97 -2.67 11.30
N PHE A 185 -15.31 -1.39 11.16
CA PHE A 185 -16.07 -0.61 12.12
C PHE A 185 -17.20 0.11 11.37
N VAL A 186 -18.23 0.52 12.11
CA VAL A 186 -19.29 1.37 11.56
C VAL A 186 -18.72 2.77 11.43
N VAL A 187 -18.67 3.29 10.21
CA VAL A 187 -18.25 4.67 9.96
C VAL A 187 -19.42 5.64 10.26
N PRO A 188 -19.14 6.93 10.54
CA PRO A 188 -20.20 7.91 10.83
C PRO A 188 -21.31 7.95 9.77
N GLU A 189 -20.94 7.80 8.51
CA GLU A 189 -21.85 7.77 7.35
C GLU A 189 -22.75 6.53 7.33
N GLU A 190 -22.38 5.46 8.04
CA GLU A 190 -23.18 4.24 8.19
C GLU A 190 -24.02 4.21 9.47
N SER A 191 -23.94 5.24 10.33
CA SER A 191 -24.59 5.24 11.65
C SER A 191 -26.10 4.99 11.58
N GLU A 192 -26.78 5.65 10.66
CA GLU A 192 -28.22 5.47 10.42
C GLU A 192 -28.54 4.17 9.69
N THR A 193 -27.77 3.84 8.64
CA THR A 193 -28.04 2.67 7.80
C THR A 193 -27.89 1.37 8.58
N VAL A 194 -26.98 1.33 9.55
CA VAL A 194 -26.85 0.21 10.49
C VAL A 194 -28.12 -0.04 11.29
N ILE A 195 -28.86 1.00 11.65
CA ILE A 195 -30.13 0.87 12.37
C ILE A 195 -31.25 0.53 11.38
N VAL A 196 -31.35 1.27 10.28
CA VAL A 196 -32.46 1.13 9.33
C VAL A 196 -32.44 -0.20 8.57
N GLN A 197 -31.27 -0.65 8.13
CA GLN A 197 -31.12 -1.81 7.23
C GLN A 197 -30.86 -3.13 7.96
N ARG A 198 -30.51 -3.11 9.25
CA ARG A 198 -30.32 -4.34 10.04
C ARG A 198 -31.62 -4.74 10.71
N ARG A 199 -31.70 -6.01 11.11
CA ARG A 199 -32.84 -6.56 11.83
C ARG A 199 -32.62 -6.49 13.34
N GLY A 200 -33.69 -6.25 14.08
CA GLY A 200 -33.81 -6.43 15.51
C GLY A 200 -34.83 -7.51 15.82
N LEU A 201 -34.77 -8.07 17.03
CA LEU A 201 -35.76 -8.99 17.53
C LEU A 201 -37.04 -8.22 17.87
N CYS A 202 -38.15 -8.66 17.30
CA CYS A 202 -39.48 -8.13 17.54
C CYS A 202 -40.42 -9.25 18.00
N ALA A 203 -41.50 -8.90 18.67
CA ALA A 203 -42.52 -9.87 19.05
C ALA A 203 -43.27 -10.39 17.79
N SER A 204 -43.33 -11.71 17.59
CA SER A 204 -44.07 -12.32 16.47
C SER A 204 -45.59 -12.34 16.68
N LYS A 205 -46.00 -12.16 17.94
CA LYS A 205 -47.38 -12.09 18.41
C LYS A 205 -47.41 -11.22 19.68
N LYS A 206 -48.61 -10.93 20.19
CA LYS A 206 -48.77 -10.21 21.45
C LYS A 206 -48.15 -11.01 22.61
N LEU A 207 -47.30 -10.36 23.42
CA LEU A 207 -46.67 -10.93 24.61
C LEU A 207 -47.16 -10.20 25.87
N VAL A 208 -47.41 -10.96 26.93
CA VAL A 208 -47.90 -10.44 28.21
C VAL A 208 -46.78 -10.47 29.23
N SER A 209 -46.74 -9.47 30.12
CA SER A 209 -45.81 -9.46 31.25
C SER A 209 -45.83 -10.77 32.03
N GLY A 210 -44.64 -11.27 32.40
CA GLY A 210 -44.42 -12.55 33.05
C GLY A 210 -44.33 -13.76 32.10
N ALA A 211 -44.71 -13.61 30.83
CA ALA A 211 -44.61 -14.71 29.86
C ALA A 211 -43.15 -15.10 29.61
N VAL A 212 -42.89 -16.41 29.53
CA VAL A 212 -41.59 -16.97 29.19
C VAL A 212 -41.42 -16.99 27.67
N LEU A 213 -40.39 -16.32 27.15
CA LEU A 213 -40.09 -16.23 25.72
C LEU A 213 -39.73 -17.59 25.13
N LYS A 214 -40.43 -17.96 24.06
CA LYS A 214 -40.13 -19.12 23.21
C LYS A 214 -39.60 -18.67 21.85
N MET A 215 -39.02 -19.61 21.11
CA MET A 215 -38.46 -19.33 19.79
C MET A 215 -39.50 -18.75 18.82
N ASN A 216 -40.73 -19.29 18.84
CA ASN A 216 -41.82 -18.87 17.97
C ASN A 216 -42.46 -17.54 18.37
N ASP A 217 -42.09 -16.97 19.52
CA ASP A 217 -42.58 -15.68 20.02
C ASP A 217 -41.77 -14.49 19.47
N ILE A 218 -40.69 -14.79 18.74
CA ILE A 218 -39.73 -13.81 18.24
C ILE A 218 -39.67 -13.87 16.72
N THR A 219 -39.75 -12.72 16.09
CA THR A 219 -39.44 -12.53 14.67
C THR A 219 -38.32 -11.50 14.51
N GLU A 220 -37.71 -11.44 13.33
CA GLU A 220 -36.60 -10.53 13.03
C GLU A 220 -37.05 -9.50 12.01
N LEU A 221 -37.27 -8.26 12.43
CA LEU A 221 -37.76 -7.19 11.57
C LEU A 221 -36.77 -6.03 11.50
N ARG A 222 -36.89 -5.24 10.44
CA ARG A 222 -36.23 -3.93 10.35
C ARG A 222 -37.19 -2.85 10.87
N PRO A 223 -36.70 -1.73 11.41
CA PRO A 223 -35.29 -1.45 11.71
C PRO A 223 -34.78 -2.18 12.98
N ALA A 224 -33.46 -2.19 13.19
CA ALA A 224 -32.79 -2.83 14.33
C ALA A 224 -32.97 -2.04 15.66
N LEU A 225 -34.22 -1.82 16.06
CA LEU A 225 -34.58 -1.11 17.29
C LEU A 225 -34.64 -2.03 18.53
N GLY A 226 -34.69 -3.34 18.30
CA GLY A 226 -34.67 -4.36 19.34
C GLY A 226 -33.27 -4.94 19.55
N ILE A 227 -33.19 -5.93 20.45
CA ILE A 227 -32.00 -6.77 20.63
C ILE A 227 -31.58 -7.34 19.27
N VAL A 228 -30.27 -7.40 19.01
CA VAL A 228 -29.77 -7.93 17.72
C VAL A 228 -29.98 -9.45 17.61
N PRO A 229 -30.29 -9.99 16.42
CA PRO A 229 -30.60 -11.41 16.22
C PRO A 229 -29.57 -12.40 16.76
N LYS A 230 -28.28 -12.04 16.73
CA LYS A 230 -27.21 -12.88 17.29
C LYS A 230 -27.35 -13.18 18.78
N MET A 231 -28.13 -12.37 19.51
CA MET A 231 -28.38 -12.54 20.95
C MET A 231 -29.70 -13.28 21.23
N LYS A 232 -30.39 -13.79 20.20
CA LYS A 232 -31.70 -14.45 20.33
C LYS A 232 -31.68 -15.60 21.33
N SER A 233 -30.67 -16.47 21.27
CA SER A 233 -30.53 -17.59 22.21
C SER A 233 -30.43 -17.15 23.68
N ASN A 234 -29.90 -15.96 23.93
CA ASN A 234 -29.69 -15.44 25.29
C ASN A 234 -30.99 -15.00 25.97
N ILE A 235 -32.07 -14.81 25.21
CA ILE A 235 -33.37 -14.36 25.74
C ILE A 235 -34.46 -15.42 25.73
N ILE A 236 -34.24 -16.56 25.07
CA ILE A 236 -35.16 -17.70 25.16
C ILE A 236 -35.18 -18.23 26.60
N GLY A 237 -36.37 -18.54 27.11
CA GLY A 237 -36.56 -19.00 28.48
C GLY A 237 -36.61 -17.89 29.52
N LYS A 238 -36.30 -16.63 29.13
CA LYS A 238 -36.44 -15.47 30.02
C LYS A 238 -37.87 -14.95 30.03
N LYS A 239 -38.23 -14.23 31.09
CA LYS A 239 -39.57 -13.63 31.24
C LYS A 239 -39.59 -12.20 30.70
N ILE A 240 -40.70 -11.84 30.07
CA ILE A 240 -40.98 -10.47 29.63
C ILE A 240 -41.46 -9.62 30.83
N LYS A 241 -41.00 -8.37 30.95
CA LYS A 241 -41.35 -7.44 32.03
C LYS A 241 -42.61 -6.60 31.74
N LYS A 242 -42.92 -6.34 30.47
CA LYS A 242 -44.05 -5.50 30.05
C LYS A 242 -44.83 -6.13 28.89
N ASN A 243 -46.05 -5.70 28.66
CA ASN A 243 -46.79 -6.17 27.48
C ASN A 243 -46.14 -5.62 26.19
N LEU A 244 -46.05 -6.45 25.16
CA LEU A 244 -45.54 -6.10 23.83
C LEU A 244 -46.57 -6.47 22.77
N GLU A 245 -46.80 -5.57 21.81
CA GLU A 245 -47.68 -5.84 20.66
C GLU A 245 -46.93 -6.54 19.51
N VAL A 246 -47.67 -7.06 18.53
CA VAL A 246 -47.09 -7.72 17.35
C VAL A 246 -46.18 -6.74 16.58
N GLY A 247 -44.96 -7.16 16.27
CA GLY A 247 -43.97 -6.34 15.56
C GLY A 247 -43.21 -5.37 16.46
N GLU A 248 -43.59 -5.22 17.73
CA GLU A 248 -42.89 -4.34 18.67
C GLU A 248 -41.46 -4.85 18.95
N PRO A 249 -40.44 -3.97 18.94
CA PRO A 249 -39.06 -4.37 19.23
C PRO A 249 -38.90 -4.85 20.68
N ILE A 250 -38.26 -6.01 20.86
CA ILE A 250 -37.90 -6.55 22.17
C ILE A 250 -36.55 -5.96 22.57
N LYS A 251 -36.51 -5.19 23.66
CA LYS A 251 -35.28 -4.56 24.19
C LYS A 251 -34.77 -5.28 25.43
N TRP A 252 -33.51 -5.04 25.81
CA TRP A 252 -32.92 -5.64 27.02
C TRP A 252 -33.67 -5.26 28.30
N GLU A 253 -34.21 -4.04 28.36
CA GLU A 253 -35.05 -3.56 29.46
C GLU A 253 -36.36 -4.33 29.61
N ASP A 254 -36.83 -5.01 28.56
CA ASP A 254 -38.05 -5.80 28.57
C ASP A 254 -37.85 -7.22 29.12
N ILE A 255 -36.61 -7.62 29.42
CA ILE A 255 -36.23 -8.99 29.79
C ILE A 255 -35.83 -9.08 31.27
N MET A 256 -36.35 -10.08 32.00
CA MET A 256 -35.90 -10.48 33.35
C MET A 256 -34.65 -11.36 33.32
#